data_AF-M7TPD2-F1
#
_entry.id   AF-M7TPD2-F1
#
_cell.length_a   1.000
_cell.length_b   1.000
_cell.length_c   1.000
_cell.angle_alpha   90.00
_cell.angle_beta   90.00
_cell.angle_gamma   90.00
#
_symmetry.space_group_name_H-M   'P 1'
#
loop_
_entity.id
_entity.type
_entity.pdbx_description
1 polymer ?
#
loop_
_entity_poly.entity_id
_entity_poly.type
_entity_poly.pdbx_seq_one_letter_code
_entity_poly.pdbx_strand_id
1 'polypeptide(L)' 'MMRWESKDDVCPWRQKALTDKTALFILQHGAVISNVILGCAQEKGIYCLGECTFKNVWWDDACKVKV' A
#
# COMPACT_ATOMS: atom_id res chain seq x y z
N MET A 1 -4.70 3.66 -15.36
CA MET A 1 -4.40 3.00 -14.07
C MET A 1 -2.99 3.41 -13.67
N MET A 2 -2.79 3.87 -12.43
CA MET A 2 -1.49 4.41 -12.00
C MET A 2 -0.84 3.48 -10.99
N ARG A 3 0.47 3.24 -11.16
CA ARG A 3 1.27 2.42 -10.26
C ARG A 3 1.91 3.29 -9.19
N TRP A 4 1.74 2.90 -7.92
CA TRP A 4 2.25 3.59 -6.76
C TRP A 4 3.17 2.68 -5.96
N GLU A 5 4.36 3.19 -5.66
CA GLU A 5 5.41 2.51 -4.92
C GLU A 5 5.97 3.50 -3.89
N SER A 6 6.37 3.01 -2.72
CA SER A 6 7.14 3.85 -1.81
C SER A 6 8.52 4.08 -2.40
N LYS A 7 9.11 5.24 -2.09
CA LYS A 7 10.43 5.63 -2.59
C LYS A 7 11.57 4.77 -1.99
N ASP A 8 11.28 4.07 -0.90
CA ASP A 8 12.23 3.25 -0.18
C ASP A 8 11.99 1.79 -0.56
N ASP A 9 13.00 1.16 -1.16
CA ASP A 9 12.99 -0.20 -1.71
C ASP A 9 13.00 -1.27 -0.58
N VAL A 10 12.11 -1.14 0.41
CA VAL A 10 12.08 -1.99 1.61
C VAL A 10 11.07 -3.12 1.43
N CYS A 11 11.59 -4.30 1.11
CA CYS A 11 10.91 -5.58 1.31
C CYS A 11 11.97 -6.61 1.72
N PRO A 12 12.15 -6.91 3.02
CA PRO A 12 12.26 -8.32 3.42
C PRO A 12 12.04 -8.51 4.94
N TRP A 13 10.86 -8.99 5.37
CA TRP A 13 10.66 -9.57 6.72
C TRP A 13 11.04 -8.72 7.96
N ARG A 14 11.28 -7.40 7.84
CA ARG A 14 11.85 -6.58 8.92
C ARG A 14 10.95 -5.42 9.37
N GLN A 15 10.25 -5.71 10.47
CA GLN A 15 10.05 -4.86 11.65
C GLN A 15 10.37 -3.36 11.50
N LYS A 16 9.36 -2.56 11.16
CA LYS A 16 9.25 -1.17 11.59
C LYS A 16 7.84 -0.96 12.13
N ALA A 17 7.74 -0.35 13.30
CA ALA A 17 6.50 -0.29 14.08
C ALA A 17 5.30 0.19 13.23
N LEU A 18 4.26 -0.65 13.18
CA LEU A 18 3.01 -0.49 12.43
C LEU A 18 2.24 0.77 12.86
N THR A 19 2.72 1.95 12.46
CA THR A 19 2.06 3.23 12.72
C THR A 19 1.43 3.75 11.42
N ASP A 20 0.39 4.56 11.50
CA ASP A 20 -0.32 5.11 10.33
C ASP A 20 0.61 5.87 9.37
N LYS A 21 1.76 6.31 9.89
CA LYS A 21 2.84 7.00 9.18
C LYS A 21 3.59 6.14 8.16
N THR A 22 3.35 4.82 8.12
CA THR A 22 4.00 3.91 7.16
C THR A 22 3.08 3.44 6.03
N ALA A 23 1.83 3.94 5.98
CA ALA A 23 0.92 3.70 4.88
C ALA A 23 1.23 4.63 3.70
N LEU A 24 1.05 4.14 2.47
CA LEU A 24 1.17 4.99 1.27
C LEU A 24 -0.04 5.88 1.07
N PHE A 25 -1.21 5.36 1.46
CA PHE A 25 -2.45 6.09 1.43
C PHE A 25 -3.12 6.02 2.78
N ILE A 26 -3.51 7.17 3.31
CA ILE A 26 -4.40 7.29 4.46
C ILE A 26 -5.74 7.79 3.94
N LEU A 27 -6.72 6.90 3.94
CA LEU A 27 -8.09 7.17 3.49
C LEU A 27 -8.93 7.61 4.69
N GLN A 28 -9.64 8.72 4.54
CA GLN A 28 -10.64 9.15 5.51
C GLN A 28 -11.89 8.26 5.45
N HIS A 29 -12.71 8.30 6.50
CA HIS A 29 -13.98 7.58 6.54
C HIS A 29 -14.87 7.98 5.34
N GLY A 30 -15.34 6.99 4.58
CA GLY A 30 -16.11 7.12 3.36
C GLY A 30 -15.30 7.33 2.08
N ALA A 31 -13.96 7.30 2.14
CA ALA A 31 -13.14 7.57 0.97
C ALA A 31 -13.14 6.38 -0.02
N VAL A 32 -13.08 6.71 -1.30
CA VAL A 32 -13.04 5.75 -2.41
C VAL A 32 -11.72 5.90 -3.16
N ILE A 33 -10.95 4.82 -3.23
CA ILE A 33 -9.75 4.75 -4.06
C ILE A 33 -10.03 3.91 -5.29
N SER A 34 -9.59 4.38 -6.46
CA SER A 34 -9.86 3.67 -7.70
C SER A 34 -8.76 3.75 -8.75
N ASN A 35 -8.67 2.71 -9.59
CA ASN A 35 -7.73 2.61 -10.71
C ASN A 35 -6.25 2.71 -10.30
N VAL A 36 -5.89 2.08 -9.17
CA VAL A 36 -4.56 2.12 -8.57
C VAL A 36 -3.92 0.72 -8.61
N ILE A 37 -2.65 0.64 -8.98
CA ILE A 37 -1.80 -0.54 -8.81
C ILE A 37 -0.83 -0.24 -7.68
N LEU A 38 -0.76 -1.14 -6.70
CA LEU A 38 0.16 -1.08 -5.57
C LEU A 38 1.29 -2.08 -5.79
N GLY A 39 2.52 -1.59 -5.82
CA GLY A 39 3.71 -2.43 -5.99
C GLY A 39 4.23 -3.05 -4.69
N CYS A 40 5.42 -3.66 -4.75
CA CYS A 40 6.01 -4.48 -3.69
C CYS A 40 6.46 -3.69 -2.43
N ALA A 41 6.84 -2.42 -2.56
CA ALA A 41 7.45 -1.65 -1.48
C ALA A 41 6.41 -1.02 -0.55
N GLN A 42 5.55 -1.83 0.07
CA GLN A 42 4.46 -1.31 0.91
C GLN A 42 4.46 -1.97 2.29
N GLU A 43 4.90 -1.22 3.31
CA GLU A 43 4.86 -1.68 4.71
C GLU A 43 3.41 -1.85 5.23
N LYS A 44 2.47 -1.00 4.79
CA LYS A 44 1.03 -1.09 5.11
C LYS A 44 0.08 -0.88 3.92
N GLY A 45 0.59 -0.49 2.76
CA GLY A 45 -0.20 -0.18 1.56
C GLY A 45 -1.25 0.92 1.76
N ILE A 46 -2.49 0.53 2.07
CA ILE A 46 -3.60 1.47 2.29
C ILE A 46 -4.11 1.34 3.73
N TYR A 47 -4.18 2.47 4.43
CA TYR A 47 -4.79 2.56 5.76
C TYR A 47 -6.08 3.36 5.69
N CYS A 48 -7.17 2.81 6.22
CA CYS A 48 -8.46 3.48 6.28
C CYS A 48 -8.80 3.88 7.72
N LEU A 49 -9.11 5.16 7.92
CA LEU A 49 -9.56 5.71 9.21
C LEU A 49 -11.05 5.44 9.47
N GLY A 50 -11.66 4.47 8.78
CA GLY A 50 -13.09 4.22 8.74
C GLY A 50 -13.48 3.33 7.56
N GLU A 51 -14.76 3.33 7.19
CA GLU A 51 -15.22 2.62 5.99
C GLU A 51 -14.55 3.20 4.74
N CYS A 52 -14.03 2.34 3.88
CA CYS A 52 -13.39 2.76 2.63
C CYS A 52 -13.75 1.78 1.52
N THR A 53 -13.83 2.32 0.30
CA THR A 53 -14.20 1.51 -0.88
C THR A 53 -13.02 1.44 -1.84
N PHE A 54 -12.73 0.22 -2.29
CA PHE A 54 -11.73 -0.06 -3.32
C PHE A 54 -12.45 -0.35 -4.65
N LYS A 55 -12.12 0.37 -5.71
CA LYS A 55 -12.70 0.14 -7.05
C LYS A 55 -11.60 0.01 -8.09
N ASN A 56 -11.41 -1.18 -8.66
CA ASN A 56 -10.36 -1.42 -9.64
C ASN A 56 -8.95 -1.13 -9.06
N VAL A 57 -8.68 -1.68 -7.87
CA VAL A 57 -7.38 -1.61 -7.19
C VAL A 57 -6.68 -2.96 -7.32
N TRP A 58 -5.41 -2.93 -7.68
CA TRP A 58 -4.60 -4.11 -7.96
C TRP A 58 -3.35 -4.12 -7.09
N TRP A 59 -2.99 -5.28 -6.58
CA TRP A 59 -1.72 -5.51 -5.90
C TRP A 59 -0.85 -6.35 -6.82
N ASP A 60 0.26 -5.78 -7.26
CA ASP A 60 1.27 -6.47 -8.07
C ASP A 60 2.19 -7.22 -7.11
N ASP A 61 1.76 -8.45 -6.78
CA ASP A 61 2.43 -9.34 -5.84
C ASP A 61 3.70 -9.92 -6.49
N ALA A 62 4.79 -9.18 -6.40
CA ALA A 62 6.11 -9.69 -6.68
C ALA A 62 7.14 -8.95 -5.82
N CYS A 63 7.09 -9.18 -4.51
CA CYS A 63 8.34 -9.22 -3.77
C CYS A 63 9.12 -10.42 -4.32
N LYS A 64 9.87 -10.18 -5.41
CA LYS A 64 10.92 -11.10 -5.83
C LYS A 64 11.84 -11.19 -4.62
N VAL A 65 11.73 -12.30 -3.89
CA VAL A 65 12.82 -12.74 -3.03
C VAL A 65 14.00 -12.86 -3.99
N LYS A 66 14.85 -11.82 -4.04
CA LYS A 66 16.19 -12.00 -4.57
C LYS A 66 16.87 -12.88 -3.53
N VAL A 67 16.82 -14.18 -3.82
CA VAL A 67 17.71 -15.18 -3.22
C VAL A 67 19.14 -14.75 -3.48
#